data_AF-A0AA39JFU7-F1
#
_entry.id   AF-A0AA39JFU7-F1
#
_cell.length_a   1.000
_cell.length_b   1.000
_cell.length_c   1.000
_cell.angle_alpha   90.00
_cell.angle_beta   90.00
_cell.angle_gamma   90.00
#
_symmetry.space_group_name_H-M   'P 1'
#
loop_
_entity.id
_entity.type
_entity.pdbx_description
1 polymer ?
#
loop_
_entity_poly.entity_id
_entity_poly.type
_entity_poly.pdbx_seq_one_letter_code
_entity_poly.pdbx_strand_id
1 'polypeptide(L)'
;MSTEIYSLPGPSTISLPPYSKTAPPPHYSCDPSQGERRVEHTPRSGPRVSSGTFIKKRGRLTVVLTEQEDDTTSPVYGREAAIHGALLLEKVDAVQLVHIKIEGRLVMVTSEGGARSLVTVDDTETLWKFDRTKSEACPSSLSFSRTLPSTFKDSDKSYPLPPSYQASFPGTPGIHVTSSYTLVLQVTSIRHPKFGFFAKTKTLRIPIIYAPRTRPNRPTLSIPLFYSVKSSPEEWTQSLMTMRTQSRATIEPIESNLFIPSVQIFSFSDIIPFHVQLSGPLSSLRQFFPQVPSSSSQQSSVTVTILRQIAVDVRGTRSWKNTTVGEGKIRPVPPASYSQSGSSQEESLDWEGEVQCLPSVNVGGFSAAGVAVKDFIVVTMTPPTDSPFLPTINSIPIRLVTDIWIDTHDRTFS
;
A
#
# COMPACT_ATOMS: atom_id res chain seq x y z
N MET A 1 -68.11 -3.04 40.50
CA MET A 1 -66.65 -2.92 40.40
C MET A 1 -66.31 -3.10 38.94
N SER A 2 -66.21 -1.98 38.23
CA SER A 2 -66.07 -1.93 36.76
C SER A 2 -64.72 -1.32 36.45
N THR A 3 -63.93 -2.05 35.67
CA THR A 3 -62.54 -1.75 35.34
C THR A 3 -62.51 -0.80 34.14
N GLU A 4 -62.05 0.44 34.32
CA GLU A 4 -61.76 1.34 33.20
C GLU A 4 -60.32 1.14 32.72
N ILE A 5 -60.21 0.83 31.43
CA ILE A 5 -58.96 0.68 30.70
C ILE A 5 -58.59 2.06 30.14
N TYR A 6 -57.45 2.62 30.58
CA TYR A 6 -56.89 3.83 29.98
C TYR A 6 -56.10 3.47 28.70
N SER A 7 -56.59 3.97 27.57
CA SER A 7 -55.91 3.88 26.26
C SER A 7 -54.75 4.87 26.18
N LEU A 8 -53.57 4.41 25.76
CA LEU A 8 -52.40 5.26 25.48
C LEU A 8 -52.60 6.03 24.17
N PRO A 9 -52.14 7.31 24.08
CA PRO A 9 -52.18 8.06 22.82
C PRO A 9 -51.14 7.51 21.83
N GLY A 10 -51.55 7.34 20.57
CA GLY A 10 -50.69 6.88 19.48
C GLY A 10 -49.60 7.89 19.08
N PRO A 11 -48.56 7.43 18.36
CA PRO A 11 -47.41 8.27 18.01
C PRO A 11 -47.83 9.41 17.07
N SER A 12 -47.55 10.64 17.50
CA SER A 12 -47.66 11.84 16.67
C SER A 12 -46.71 11.72 15.48
N THR A 13 -47.27 11.58 14.28
CA THR A 13 -46.53 11.68 13.02
C THR A 13 -46.08 13.13 12.85
N ILE A 14 -44.87 13.44 13.30
CA ILE A 14 -44.20 14.70 12.98
C ILE A 14 -43.90 14.67 11.47
N SER A 15 -44.69 15.39 10.68
CA SER A 15 -44.38 15.61 9.28
C SER A 15 -43.09 16.43 9.19
N LEU A 16 -42.10 15.89 8.47
CA LEU A 16 -40.87 16.62 8.17
C LEU A 16 -41.22 17.92 7.44
N PRO A 17 -40.50 19.02 7.70
CA PRO A 17 -40.74 20.28 7.00
C PRO A 17 -40.58 20.07 5.48
N PRO A 18 -41.45 20.68 4.66
CA PRO A 18 -41.37 20.56 3.22
C PRO A 18 -40.07 21.23 2.74
N TYR A 19 -39.17 20.45 2.13
CA TYR A 19 -37.99 20.98 1.45
C TYR A 19 -38.45 21.87 0.29
N SER A 20 -38.14 23.17 0.36
CA SER A 20 -38.38 24.10 -0.75
C SER A 20 -37.44 23.76 -1.91
N LYS A 21 -38.00 23.42 -3.07
CA LYS A 21 -37.24 23.09 -4.29
C LYS A 21 -36.76 24.34 -5.06
N THR A 22 -36.72 25.51 -4.44
CA THR A 22 -36.62 26.80 -5.15
C THR A 22 -35.26 27.49 -5.07
N ALA A 23 -34.30 26.98 -4.31
CA ALA A 23 -32.93 27.50 -4.34
C ALA A 23 -32.02 26.53 -5.11
N PRO A 24 -31.23 26.98 -6.11
CA PRO A 24 -30.14 26.18 -6.61
C PRO A 24 -29.20 25.86 -5.43
N PRO A 25 -28.58 24.67 -5.42
CA PRO A 25 -27.58 24.37 -4.41
C PRO A 25 -26.53 25.48 -4.37
N PRO A 26 -26.02 25.86 -3.18
CA PRO A 26 -25.01 26.90 -3.07
C PRO A 26 -23.82 26.57 -3.97
N HIS A 27 -23.20 27.61 -4.52
CA HIS A 27 -22.06 27.45 -5.40
C HIS A 27 -20.86 26.94 -4.60
N TYR A 28 -20.62 25.63 -4.63
CA TYR A 28 -19.49 25.03 -3.96
C TYR A 28 -18.20 25.46 -4.66
N SER A 29 -17.36 26.21 -3.96
CA SER A 29 -15.98 26.50 -4.37
C SER A 29 -15.04 25.49 -3.74
N CYS A 30 -13.94 25.17 -4.43
CA CYS A 30 -12.87 24.36 -3.86
C CYS A 30 -12.10 25.13 -2.78
N ASP A 31 -12.13 26.45 -2.85
CA ASP A 31 -11.43 27.37 -1.95
C ASP A 31 -12.40 28.15 -1.07
N PRO A 32 -12.07 28.32 0.23
CA PRO A 32 -12.93 29.01 1.17
C PRO A 32 -13.17 30.46 0.74
N SER A 33 -14.42 30.89 0.81
CA SER A 33 -14.81 32.27 0.56
C SER A 33 -14.39 33.20 1.71
N GLN A 34 -14.56 34.51 1.55
CA GLN A 34 -14.18 35.49 2.57
C GLN A 34 -15.01 35.26 3.85
N GLY A 35 -14.34 34.88 4.94
CA GLY A 35 -14.98 34.54 6.23
C GLY A 35 -15.16 33.05 6.48
N GLU A 36 -14.88 32.19 5.49
CA GLU A 36 -14.79 30.76 5.67
C GLU A 36 -13.38 30.35 6.11
N ARG A 37 -13.28 29.36 7.00
CA ARG A 37 -12.01 28.76 7.41
C ARG A 37 -11.98 27.29 6.98
N ARG A 38 -10.91 26.90 6.31
CA ARG A 38 -10.67 25.49 5.98
C ARG A 38 -10.29 24.75 7.26
N VAL A 39 -11.15 23.81 7.69
CA VAL A 39 -10.94 23.01 8.92
C VAL A 39 -9.89 21.92 8.67
N GLU A 40 -9.90 21.33 7.48
CA GLU A 40 -8.99 20.26 7.07
C GLU A 40 -8.62 20.45 5.59
N HIS A 41 -7.33 20.31 5.26
CA HIS A 41 -6.82 20.37 3.90
C HIS A 41 -5.85 19.22 3.70
N THR A 42 -6.08 18.38 2.69
CA THR A 42 -5.04 17.48 2.20
C THR A 42 -4.36 18.13 1.00
N PRO A 43 -3.24 18.82 1.20
CA PRO A 43 -2.47 19.44 0.12
C PRO A 43 -2.17 18.45 -1.01
N ARG A 44 -2.71 18.73 -2.19
CA ARG A 44 -2.32 18.04 -3.42
C ARG A 44 -1.10 18.74 -3.96
N SER A 45 0.07 18.14 -3.82
CA SER A 45 1.17 18.52 -4.69
C SER A 45 0.72 18.29 -6.13
N GLY A 46 0.60 19.36 -6.93
CA GLY A 46 0.44 19.24 -8.38
C GLY A 46 1.46 18.24 -8.95
N PRO A 47 1.11 17.50 -10.02
CA PRO A 47 1.96 16.44 -10.53
C PRO A 47 3.38 16.96 -10.72
N ARG A 48 4.39 16.28 -10.15
CA ARG A 48 5.74 16.40 -10.72
C ARG A 48 5.61 15.82 -12.11
N VAL A 49 5.44 16.69 -13.11
CA VAL A 49 5.42 16.28 -14.51
C VAL A 49 6.88 16.02 -14.86
N SER A 50 7.29 14.76 -14.79
CA SER A 50 8.60 14.36 -15.30
C SER A 50 8.66 14.79 -16.77
N SER A 51 9.74 15.41 -17.21
CA SER A 51 9.89 15.90 -18.59
C SER A 51 10.72 14.97 -19.48
N GLY A 52 11.27 13.91 -18.91
CA GLY A 52 12.13 12.95 -19.60
C GLY A 52 11.37 12.07 -20.60
N THR A 53 12.13 11.33 -21.40
CA THR A 53 11.60 10.42 -22.41
C THR A 53 12.24 9.04 -22.32
N PHE A 54 11.44 8.01 -22.52
CA PHE A 54 11.92 6.64 -22.66
C PHE A 54 11.90 6.24 -24.14
N ILE A 55 13.05 5.84 -24.67
CA ILE A 55 13.20 5.45 -26.08
C ILE A 55 13.56 3.97 -26.16
N LYS A 56 12.77 3.19 -26.91
CA LYS A 56 13.08 1.79 -27.20
C LYS A 56 13.08 1.53 -28.70
N LYS A 57 14.23 1.11 -29.23
CA LYS A 57 14.39 0.70 -30.63
C LYS A 57 14.47 -0.81 -30.76
N ARG A 58 13.74 -1.39 -31.72
CA ARG A 58 13.85 -2.81 -32.11
C ARG A 58 13.81 -2.93 -33.63
N GLY A 59 14.98 -3.06 -34.23
CA GLY A 59 15.13 -3.10 -35.68
C GLY A 59 14.70 -1.77 -36.30
N ARG A 60 13.57 -1.79 -37.03
CA ARG A 60 13.03 -0.63 -37.78
C ARG A 60 11.84 0.06 -37.10
N LEU A 61 11.64 -0.26 -35.82
CA LEU A 61 10.56 0.26 -34.99
C LEU A 61 11.22 0.98 -33.82
N THR A 62 10.87 2.24 -33.61
CA THR A 62 11.31 3.00 -32.44
C THR A 62 10.08 3.53 -31.73
N VAL A 63 10.07 3.39 -30.41
CA VAL A 63 8.99 3.90 -29.56
C VAL A 63 9.58 4.95 -28.66
N VAL A 64 8.88 6.07 -28.58
CA VAL A 64 9.18 7.16 -27.66
C VAL A 64 7.99 7.29 -26.72
N LEU A 65 8.22 7.16 -25.42
CA LEU A 65 7.25 7.46 -24.38
C LEU A 65 7.69 8.73 -23.67
N THR A 66 6.76 9.65 -23.47
CA THR A 66 7.04 10.93 -22.78
C THR A 66 6.68 10.83 -21.30
N GLU A 67 7.00 11.89 -20.56
CA GLU A 67 6.67 12.03 -19.14
C GLU A 67 7.32 10.99 -18.23
N GLN A 68 8.58 10.65 -18.55
CA GLN A 68 9.36 9.67 -17.80
C GLN A 68 10.43 10.36 -16.96
N GLU A 69 10.86 9.71 -15.88
CA GLU A 69 12.08 10.13 -15.17
C GLU A 69 13.31 9.86 -16.02
N ASP A 70 14.33 10.71 -15.87
CA ASP A 70 15.59 10.55 -16.59
C ASP A 70 16.26 9.22 -16.25
N ASP A 71 16.91 8.61 -17.23
CA ASP A 71 17.63 7.33 -17.12
C ASP A 71 16.79 6.12 -16.66
N THR A 72 15.45 6.19 -16.77
CA THR A 72 14.62 5.05 -16.40
C THR A 72 14.82 3.85 -17.34
N THR A 73 14.96 2.66 -16.75
CA THR A 73 15.08 1.40 -17.49
C THR A 73 13.73 0.85 -17.93
N SER A 74 12.66 1.26 -17.26
CA SER A 74 11.28 0.86 -17.55
C SER A 74 10.34 2.02 -17.27
N PRO A 75 9.42 2.34 -18.19
CA PRO A 75 8.51 3.45 -17.98
C PRO A 75 7.60 3.21 -16.76
N VAL A 76 7.37 4.27 -16.00
CA VAL A 76 6.63 4.25 -14.72
C VAL A 76 5.35 5.05 -14.88
N TYR A 77 4.21 4.47 -14.49
CA TYR A 77 2.91 5.13 -14.58
C TYR A 77 2.14 4.99 -13.26
N GLY A 78 1.49 6.08 -12.86
CA GLY A 78 0.62 6.14 -11.70
C GLY A 78 -0.82 5.70 -11.99
N ARG A 79 -1.69 5.87 -10.98
CA ARG A 79 -3.13 5.61 -11.09
C ARG A 79 -3.74 6.47 -12.19
N GLU A 80 -4.50 5.84 -13.09
CA GLU A 80 -5.18 6.54 -14.20
C GLU A 80 -4.25 7.42 -15.05
N ALA A 81 -2.96 7.10 -15.06
CA ALA A 81 -1.99 7.84 -15.86
C ALA A 81 -2.22 7.57 -17.35
N ALA A 82 -2.03 8.63 -18.15
CA ALA A 82 -2.04 8.56 -19.59
C ALA A 82 -0.64 8.18 -20.11
N ILE A 83 -0.60 7.16 -20.96
CA ILE A 83 0.58 6.70 -21.67
C ILE A 83 0.64 7.49 -22.99
N HIS A 84 1.40 8.57 -22.97
CA HIS A 84 1.69 9.39 -24.13
C HIS A 84 2.93 8.90 -24.86
N GLY A 85 2.85 8.77 -26.17
CA GLY A 85 4.00 8.36 -26.96
C GLY A 85 3.81 8.41 -28.46
N ALA A 86 4.88 8.07 -29.17
CA ALA A 86 4.91 7.96 -30.62
C ALA A 86 5.63 6.69 -31.06
N LEU A 87 5.11 6.06 -32.11
CA LEU A 87 5.73 4.95 -32.81
C LEU A 87 6.33 5.46 -34.13
N LEU A 88 7.65 5.36 -34.24
CA LEU A 88 8.41 5.72 -35.44
C LEU A 88 8.71 4.47 -36.27
N LEU A 89 8.37 4.53 -37.55
CA LEU A 89 8.49 3.46 -38.53
C LEU A 89 9.47 3.87 -39.63
N GLU A 90 10.57 3.12 -39.80
CA GLU A 90 11.53 3.42 -40.88
C GLU A 90 11.06 2.92 -42.27
N LYS A 91 10.13 1.95 -42.33
CA LYS A 91 9.55 1.44 -43.59
C LYS A 91 8.04 1.34 -43.50
N VAL A 92 7.35 2.16 -44.27
CA VAL A 92 5.89 2.34 -44.19
C VAL A 92 5.12 1.72 -45.36
N ASP A 93 5.77 1.56 -46.53
CA ASP A 93 5.11 1.16 -47.79
C ASP A 93 4.41 -0.21 -47.73
N ALA A 94 4.91 -1.08 -46.86
CA ALA A 94 4.43 -2.44 -46.72
C ALA A 94 3.48 -2.62 -45.53
N VAL A 95 3.25 -1.58 -44.72
CA VAL A 95 2.45 -1.67 -43.49
C VAL A 95 0.98 -1.84 -43.86
N GLN A 96 0.29 -2.74 -43.16
CA GLN A 96 -1.14 -3.00 -43.32
C GLN A 96 -1.94 -2.66 -42.07
N LEU A 97 -1.34 -2.82 -40.90
CA LEU A 97 -2.04 -2.68 -39.64
C LEU A 97 -1.05 -2.36 -38.53
N VAL A 98 -1.38 -1.38 -37.70
CA VAL A 98 -0.64 -1.00 -36.51
C VAL A 98 -1.59 -1.02 -35.33
N HIS A 99 -1.31 -1.91 -34.38
CA HIS A 99 -2.04 -1.97 -33.11
C HIS A 99 -1.14 -1.55 -31.95
N ILE A 100 -1.76 -0.90 -30.99
CA ILE A 100 -1.23 -0.72 -29.64
C ILE A 100 -2.11 -1.48 -28.68
N LYS A 101 -1.48 -2.10 -27.68
CA LYS A 101 -2.18 -2.90 -26.70
C LYS A 101 -1.53 -2.76 -25.32
N ILE A 102 -2.32 -2.60 -24.28
CA ILE A 102 -1.89 -2.67 -22.89
C ILE A 102 -2.38 -4.00 -22.32
N GLU A 103 -1.44 -4.82 -21.88
CA GLU A 103 -1.71 -6.11 -21.25
C GLU A 103 -1.33 -6.05 -19.78
N GLY A 104 -2.23 -6.46 -18.90
CA GLY A 104 -2.02 -6.57 -17.46
C GLY A 104 -2.38 -7.98 -17.00
N ARG A 105 -1.54 -8.56 -16.14
CA ARG A 105 -1.81 -9.88 -15.56
C ARG A 105 -1.48 -9.92 -14.07
N LEU A 106 -2.36 -10.57 -13.31
CA LEU A 106 -2.13 -11.00 -11.94
C LEU A 106 -2.02 -12.52 -11.90
N VAL A 107 -0.84 -13.02 -11.58
CA VAL A 107 -0.53 -14.45 -11.47
C VAL A 107 -0.31 -14.78 -10.01
N MET A 108 -1.00 -15.80 -9.52
CA MET A 108 -0.92 -16.32 -8.16
C MET A 108 -0.63 -17.81 -8.23
N VAL A 109 0.30 -18.28 -7.40
CA VAL A 109 0.60 -19.70 -7.26
C VAL A 109 0.73 -20.00 -5.77
N THR A 110 0.09 -21.10 -5.34
CA THR A 110 0.25 -21.68 -4.01
C THR A 110 0.61 -23.15 -4.14
N SER A 111 1.35 -23.71 -3.18
CA SER A 111 1.70 -25.14 -3.17
C SER A 111 0.48 -26.05 -3.11
N GLU A 112 -0.59 -25.63 -2.43
CA GLU A 112 -1.78 -26.44 -2.18
C GLU A 112 -2.92 -26.14 -3.18
N GLY A 113 -3.13 -24.87 -3.55
CA GLY A 113 -4.20 -24.45 -4.47
C GLY A 113 -3.80 -24.42 -5.95
N GLY A 114 -2.52 -24.62 -6.27
CA GLY A 114 -2.00 -24.54 -7.63
C GLY A 114 -1.89 -23.10 -8.14
N ALA A 115 -2.10 -22.89 -9.45
CA ALA A 115 -1.94 -21.59 -10.10
C ALA A 115 -3.26 -20.98 -10.59
N ARG A 116 -3.37 -19.65 -10.50
CA ARG A 116 -4.45 -18.83 -11.08
C ARG A 116 -3.85 -17.60 -11.77
N SER A 117 -4.29 -17.32 -12.99
CA SER A 117 -3.92 -16.12 -13.73
C SER A 117 -5.17 -15.34 -14.09
N LEU A 118 -5.18 -14.05 -13.76
CA LEU A 118 -6.24 -13.11 -14.07
C LEU A 118 -5.70 -12.05 -15.03
N VAL A 119 -6.52 -11.68 -16.00
CA VAL A 119 -6.26 -10.56 -16.89
C VAL A 119 -6.72 -9.29 -16.19
N THR A 120 -5.79 -8.41 -15.84
CA THR A 120 -6.10 -7.14 -15.17
C THR A 120 -6.32 -6.01 -16.16
N VAL A 121 -5.66 -6.07 -17.33
CA VAL A 121 -5.87 -5.13 -18.44
C VAL A 121 -5.78 -5.88 -19.77
N ASP A 122 -6.70 -5.63 -20.67
CA ASP A 122 -6.67 -6.11 -22.06
C ASP A 122 -7.25 -5.02 -22.97
N ASP A 123 -6.50 -3.94 -23.12
CA ASP A 123 -6.94 -2.76 -23.87
C ASP A 123 -6.19 -2.70 -25.20
N THR A 124 -6.91 -2.72 -26.32
CA THR A 124 -6.33 -2.74 -27.67
C THR A 124 -6.92 -1.62 -28.53
N GLU A 125 -6.06 -0.87 -29.21
CA GLU A 125 -6.45 0.16 -30.16
C GLU A 125 -5.73 -0.01 -31.50
N THR A 126 -6.44 0.27 -32.59
CA THR A 126 -5.86 0.34 -33.94
C THR A 126 -5.39 1.77 -34.22
N LEU A 127 -4.08 1.98 -34.27
CA LEU A 127 -3.50 3.29 -34.59
C LEU A 127 -3.58 3.61 -36.08
N TRP A 128 -3.43 2.58 -36.92
CA TRP A 128 -3.52 2.73 -38.36
C TRP A 128 -3.90 1.41 -39.02
N LYS A 129 -4.72 1.48 -40.06
CA LYS A 129 -5.13 0.34 -40.88
C LYS A 129 -5.15 0.77 -42.34
N PHE A 130 -4.54 -0.04 -43.20
CA PHE A 130 -4.54 0.20 -44.63
C PHE A 130 -5.96 0.12 -45.18
N ASP A 131 -6.36 1.17 -45.89
CA ASP A 131 -7.63 1.26 -46.60
C ASP A 131 -7.36 1.37 -48.10
N ARG A 132 -7.77 0.34 -48.84
CA ARG A 132 -7.61 0.28 -50.31
C ARG A 132 -8.35 1.41 -51.03
N THR A 133 -9.39 1.97 -50.41
CA THR A 133 -10.22 3.01 -51.03
C THR A 133 -9.58 4.39 -50.97
N LYS A 134 -8.70 4.63 -50.00
CA LYS A 134 -8.08 5.94 -49.75
C LYS A 134 -6.67 6.09 -50.32
N SER A 135 -6.03 4.99 -50.75
CA SER A 135 -4.67 4.96 -51.31
C SER A 135 -3.62 5.71 -50.46
N GLU A 136 -3.83 5.84 -49.16
CA GLU A 136 -2.91 6.50 -48.24
C GLU A 136 -1.88 5.50 -47.70
N ALA A 137 -0.61 5.88 -47.78
CA ALA A 137 0.47 5.14 -47.13
C ALA A 137 0.44 5.34 -45.61
N CYS A 138 1.01 4.38 -44.87
CA CYS A 138 1.14 4.53 -43.42
C CYS A 138 2.07 5.72 -43.10
N PRO A 139 1.71 6.61 -42.15
CA PRO A 139 2.64 7.62 -41.65
C PRO A 139 3.90 6.99 -41.05
N SER A 140 5.03 7.69 -41.16
CA SER A 140 6.31 7.28 -40.53
C SER A 140 6.33 7.52 -39.02
N SER A 141 5.40 8.32 -38.49
CA SER A 141 5.20 8.56 -37.07
C SER A 141 3.72 8.43 -36.73
N LEU A 142 3.40 7.62 -35.72
CA LEU A 142 2.04 7.44 -35.21
C LEU A 142 2.02 7.77 -33.72
N SER A 143 1.41 8.89 -33.36
CA SER A 143 1.21 9.29 -31.97
C SER A 143 0.05 8.52 -31.35
N PHE A 144 0.12 8.27 -30.05
CA PHE A 144 -0.94 7.60 -29.29
C PHE A 144 -1.04 8.15 -27.87
N SER A 145 -2.22 7.97 -27.28
CA SER A 145 -2.52 8.34 -25.90
C SER A 145 -3.49 7.31 -25.33
N ARG A 146 -3.09 6.57 -24.30
CA ARG A 146 -3.94 5.56 -23.63
C ARG A 146 -3.93 5.73 -22.13
N THR A 147 -5.09 5.76 -21.51
CA THR A 147 -5.19 5.84 -20.05
C THR A 147 -5.26 4.46 -19.43
N LEU A 148 -4.47 4.21 -18.38
CA LEU A 148 -4.59 2.97 -17.60
C LEU A 148 -5.94 2.90 -16.89
N PRO A 149 -6.66 1.77 -16.93
CA PRO A 149 -7.91 1.64 -16.20
C PRO A 149 -7.65 1.66 -14.68
N SER A 150 -8.57 2.22 -13.90
CA SER A 150 -8.46 2.22 -12.43
C SER A 150 -8.84 0.89 -11.79
N THR A 151 -9.64 0.08 -12.48
CA THR A 151 -10.18 -1.18 -11.95
C THR A 151 -10.19 -2.29 -12.99
N PHE A 152 -10.26 -3.53 -12.51
CA PHE A 152 -10.50 -4.72 -13.32
C PHE A 152 -11.58 -5.58 -12.67
N LYS A 153 -12.26 -6.41 -13.46
CA LYS A 153 -13.29 -7.32 -12.95
C LYS A 153 -12.73 -8.72 -12.79
N ASP A 154 -13.09 -9.36 -11.67
CA ASP A 154 -12.93 -10.79 -11.47
C ASP A 154 -14.28 -11.34 -10.99
N SER A 155 -14.87 -12.23 -11.79
CA SER A 155 -16.28 -12.62 -11.66
C SER A 155 -17.17 -11.35 -11.68
N ASP A 156 -18.00 -11.13 -10.65
CA ASP A 156 -18.90 -9.96 -10.55
C ASP A 156 -18.36 -8.83 -9.66
N LYS A 157 -17.12 -8.95 -9.16
CA LYS A 157 -16.52 -7.93 -8.28
C LYS A 157 -15.51 -7.09 -9.04
N SER A 158 -15.58 -5.78 -8.83
CA SER A 158 -14.58 -4.83 -9.32
C SER A 158 -13.48 -4.66 -8.28
N TYR A 159 -12.23 -4.76 -8.73
CA TYR A 159 -11.03 -4.59 -7.91
C TYR A 159 -10.20 -3.43 -8.45
N PRO A 160 -9.55 -2.63 -7.58
CA PRO A 160 -8.53 -1.69 -8.02
C PRO A 160 -7.42 -2.40 -8.78
N LEU A 161 -6.85 -1.72 -9.76
CA LEU A 161 -5.69 -2.23 -10.46
C LEU A 161 -4.52 -2.40 -9.46
N PRO A 162 -3.94 -3.62 -9.30
CA PRO A 162 -2.86 -3.84 -8.34
C PRO A 162 -1.56 -3.20 -8.86
N PRO A 163 -0.70 -2.66 -7.97
CA PRO A 163 0.63 -2.18 -8.36
C PRO A 163 1.44 -3.29 -9.05
N SER A 164 2.44 -2.91 -9.86
CA SER A 164 3.45 -3.86 -10.31
C SER A 164 4.14 -4.43 -9.08
N TYR A 165 4.07 -5.75 -8.90
CA TYR A 165 4.50 -6.41 -7.66
C TYR A 165 4.96 -7.83 -7.94
N GLN A 166 6.02 -8.26 -7.25
CA GLN A 166 6.51 -9.63 -7.34
C GLN A 166 6.96 -10.10 -5.95
N ALA A 167 6.49 -11.29 -5.55
CA ALA A 167 6.95 -11.95 -4.34
C ALA A 167 6.96 -13.47 -4.56
N SER A 168 8.00 -14.13 -4.04
CA SER A 168 8.18 -15.58 -4.20
C SER A 168 8.77 -16.17 -2.92
N PHE A 169 8.02 -17.06 -2.30
CA PHE A 169 8.42 -17.80 -1.10
C PHE A 169 8.39 -19.29 -1.42
N PRO A 170 9.55 -19.91 -1.70
CA PRO A 170 9.62 -21.35 -1.90
C PRO A 170 9.35 -22.10 -0.58
N GLY A 171 9.09 -23.41 -0.69
CA GLY A 171 8.80 -24.28 0.47
C GLY A 171 7.32 -24.60 0.62
N THR A 172 6.91 -25.01 1.83
CA THR A 172 5.51 -25.35 2.14
C THR A 172 5.05 -24.52 3.36
N PRO A 173 3.98 -23.71 3.26
CA PRO A 173 3.27 -23.40 2.02
C PRO A 173 4.15 -22.53 1.10
N GLY A 174 4.20 -22.89 -0.18
CA GLY A 174 4.90 -22.13 -1.21
C GLY A 174 3.96 -21.09 -1.77
N ILE A 175 4.41 -19.84 -1.93
CA ILE A 175 3.58 -18.74 -2.44
C ILE A 175 4.36 -17.97 -3.49
N HIS A 176 3.72 -17.71 -4.63
CA HIS A 176 4.25 -16.83 -5.66
C HIS A 176 3.15 -15.88 -6.15
N VAL A 177 3.44 -14.58 -6.18
CA VAL A 177 2.53 -13.56 -6.70
C VAL A 177 3.31 -12.68 -7.67
N THR A 178 2.74 -12.46 -8.86
CA THR A 178 3.25 -11.50 -9.84
C THR A 178 2.11 -10.68 -10.42
N SER A 179 2.21 -9.36 -10.31
CA SER A 179 1.36 -8.37 -10.96
C SER A 179 2.22 -7.61 -11.95
N SER A 180 1.91 -7.69 -13.24
CA SER A 180 2.76 -7.16 -14.31
C SER A 180 1.95 -6.51 -15.42
N TYR A 181 2.50 -5.45 -16.00
CA TYR A 181 1.90 -4.69 -17.09
C TYR A 181 2.89 -4.56 -18.26
N THR A 182 2.38 -4.61 -19.48
CA THR A 182 3.19 -4.54 -20.70
C THR A 182 2.47 -3.75 -21.77
N LEU A 183 3.16 -2.76 -22.34
CA LEU A 183 2.77 -2.14 -23.59
C LEU A 183 3.26 -2.97 -24.77
N VAL A 184 2.35 -3.35 -25.63
CA VAL A 184 2.56 -4.21 -26.78
C VAL A 184 2.21 -3.44 -28.04
N LEU A 185 3.20 -3.24 -28.91
CA LEU A 185 3.03 -2.60 -30.20
C LEU A 185 3.21 -3.64 -31.30
N GLN A 186 2.23 -3.74 -32.19
CA GLN A 186 2.21 -4.73 -33.26
C GLN A 186 2.10 -4.03 -34.60
N VAL A 187 3.05 -4.30 -35.49
CA VAL A 187 3.07 -3.79 -36.86
C VAL A 187 3.01 -4.97 -37.81
N THR A 188 1.94 -5.07 -38.57
CA THR A 188 1.73 -6.10 -39.58
C THR A 188 2.03 -5.53 -40.95
N SER A 189 2.89 -6.20 -41.71
CA SER A 189 3.32 -5.76 -43.05
C SER A 189 3.24 -6.90 -44.07
N ILE A 190 2.94 -6.58 -45.34
CA ILE A 190 2.96 -7.54 -46.46
C ILE A 190 4.31 -7.46 -47.17
N ARG A 191 5.04 -8.58 -47.25
CA ARG A 191 6.36 -8.62 -47.92
C ARG A 191 6.28 -8.58 -49.46
N HIS A 192 5.22 -9.13 -50.04
CA HIS A 192 5.08 -9.26 -51.49
C HIS A 192 3.67 -8.85 -51.93
N PRO A 193 3.47 -7.59 -52.36
CA PRO A 193 2.17 -7.08 -52.80
C PRO A 193 1.56 -7.92 -53.94
N LYS A 194 2.41 -8.51 -54.80
CA LYS A 194 2.02 -9.30 -55.96
C LYS A 194 1.54 -10.73 -55.65
N PHE A 195 1.89 -11.28 -54.48
CA PHE A 195 1.60 -12.68 -54.11
C PHE A 195 0.76 -12.82 -52.84
N GLY A 196 0.20 -11.73 -52.30
CA GLY A 196 -0.98 -11.69 -51.43
C GLY A 196 -0.99 -12.43 -50.08
N PHE A 197 -0.09 -13.39 -49.79
CA PHE A 197 -0.42 -14.44 -48.82
C PHE A 197 0.46 -14.52 -47.57
N PHE A 198 1.50 -13.69 -47.41
CA PHE A 198 2.35 -13.72 -46.22
C PHE A 198 2.50 -12.35 -45.55
N ALA A 199 1.52 -12.02 -44.70
CA ALA A 199 1.64 -10.93 -43.75
C ALA A 199 2.60 -11.33 -42.62
N LYS A 200 3.55 -10.45 -42.28
CA LYS A 200 4.47 -10.62 -41.16
C LYS A 200 4.15 -9.59 -40.09
N THR A 201 3.81 -10.05 -38.90
CA THR A 201 3.63 -9.19 -37.72
C THR A 201 4.94 -9.10 -36.94
N LYS A 202 5.39 -7.88 -36.67
CA LYS A 202 6.47 -7.58 -35.73
C LYS A 202 5.86 -7.05 -34.44
N THR A 203 6.31 -7.57 -33.32
CA THR A 203 5.83 -7.16 -31.99
C THR A 203 6.97 -6.58 -31.17
N LEU A 204 6.74 -5.41 -30.58
CA LEU A 204 7.61 -4.80 -29.58
C LEU A 204 6.88 -4.81 -28.24
N ARG A 205 7.52 -5.35 -27.20
CA ARG A 205 6.97 -5.44 -25.85
C ARG A 205 7.80 -4.56 -24.91
N ILE A 206 7.14 -3.71 -24.16
CA ILE A 206 7.74 -2.76 -23.21
C ILE A 206 7.10 -3.05 -21.85
N PRO A 207 7.83 -3.68 -20.91
CA PRO A 207 7.36 -3.80 -19.53
C PRO A 207 7.11 -2.41 -18.94
N ILE A 208 6.02 -2.27 -18.21
CA ILE A 208 5.65 -1.03 -17.51
C ILE A 208 5.63 -1.30 -16.01
N ILE A 209 6.13 -0.34 -15.23
CA ILE A 209 5.97 -0.30 -13.78
C ILE A 209 4.73 0.54 -13.46
N TYR A 210 3.67 -0.11 -12.98
CA TYR A 210 2.49 0.57 -12.47
C TYR A 210 2.68 0.84 -10.97
N ALA A 211 2.91 2.10 -10.62
CA ALA A 211 3.21 2.57 -9.26
C ALA A 211 2.18 3.64 -8.84
N PRO A 212 0.94 3.23 -8.45
CA PRO A 212 -0.09 4.17 -8.05
C PRO A 212 0.33 4.95 -6.82
N ARG A 213 0.47 6.27 -6.96
CA ARG A 213 0.87 7.14 -5.86
C ARG A 213 -0.22 7.23 -4.80
N THR A 214 0.19 7.14 -3.55
CA THR A 214 -0.67 7.26 -2.37
C THR A 214 0.05 8.08 -1.31
N ARG A 215 -0.71 8.76 -0.44
CA ARG A 215 -0.18 9.65 0.60
C ARG A 215 -0.95 9.50 1.90
N PRO A 216 -0.35 9.84 3.05
CA PRO A 216 -1.08 10.03 4.29
C PRO A 216 -2.08 11.20 4.14
N ASN A 217 -3.22 11.10 4.81
CA ASN A 217 -4.23 12.18 4.84
C ASN A 217 -3.82 13.33 5.76
N ARG A 218 -2.98 13.04 6.77
CA ARG A 218 -2.46 13.99 7.76
C ARG A 218 -0.98 13.70 8.05
N PRO A 219 -0.21 14.68 8.55
CA PRO A 219 1.19 14.45 8.92
C PRO A 219 1.29 13.53 10.13
N THR A 220 2.43 12.83 10.23
CA THR A 220 2.85 12.20 11.49
C THR A 220 3.40 13.26 12.42
N LEU A 221 2.78 13.45 13.59
CA LEU A 221 3.36 14.30 14.62
C LEU A 221 4.54 13.58 15.28
N SER A 222 5.73 14.17 15.19
CA SER A 222 6.92 13.68 15.87
C SER A 222 7.05 14.31 17.26
N ILE A 223 6.15 13.95 18.17
CA ILE A 223 6.17 14.42 19.57
C ILE A 223 6.48 13.22 20.47
N PRO A 224 7.35 13.34 21.49
CA PRO A 224 7.60 12.23 22.42
C PRO A 224 6.32 11.74 23.12
N LEU A 225 6.15 10.42 23.27
CA LEU A 225 4.94 9.82 23.86
C LEU A 225 4.67 10.39 25.26
N PHE A 226 5.66 10.39 26.16
CA PHE A 226 5.43 10.76 27.57
C PHE A 226 4.92 12.19 27.75
N TYR A 227 5.22 13.09 26.82
CA TYR A 227 4.67 14.44 26.82
C TYR A 227 3.26 14.47 26.21
N SER A 228 3.08 13.78 25.08
CA SER A 228 1.87 13.89 24.28
C SER A 228 0.73 12.97 24.69
N VAL A 229 0.98 11.83 25.35
CA VAL A 229 -0.08 10.88 25.73
C VAL A 229 -1.09 11.49 26.71
N LYS A 230 -0.65 12.45 27.53
CA LYS A 230 -1.54 13.17 28.46
C LYS A 230 -2.18 14.40 27.83
N SER A 231 -1.46 15.12 26.97
CA SER A 231 -1.97 16.35 26.35
C SER A 231 -2.84 16.09 25.12
N SER A 232 -2.57 14.99 24.41
CA SER A 232 -3.11 14.64 23.09
C SER A 232 -3.16 13.11 22.91
N PRO A 233 -3.91 12.37 23.75
CA PRO A 233 -4.03 10.92 23.66
C PRO A 233 -4.54 10.43 22.29
N GLU A 234 -5.34 11.24 21.60
CA GLU A 234 -5.87 10.97 20.27
C GLU A 234 -4.78 10.85 19.18
N GLU A 235 -3.57 11.33 19.44
CA GLU A 235 -2.43 11.21 18.53
C GLU A 235 -1.74 9.84 18.60
N TRP A 236 -2.19 8.97 19.51
CA TRP A 236 -1.61 7.65 19.72
C TRP A 236 -2.63 6.53 19.57
N THR A 237 -2.21 5.45 18.92
CA THR A 237 -2.92 4.17 18.96
C THR A 237 -2.21 3.25 19.93
N GLN A 238 -2.96 2.67 20.85
CA GLN A 238 -2.48 1.67 21.80
C GLN A 238 -2.98 0.27 21.42
N SER A 239 -2.10 -0.72 21.52
CA SER A 239 -2.47 -2.14 21.49
C SER A 239 -1.99 -2.82 22.77
N LEU A 240 -2.94 -3.36 23.53
CA LEU A 240 -2.70 -4.12 24.76
C LEU A 240 -2.66 -5.62 24.45
N MET A 241 -1.68 -6.32 25.01
CA MET A 241 -1.51 -7.76 24.89
C MET A 241 -1.00 -8.33 26.21
N THR A 242 -1.59 -9.42 26.68
CA THR A 242 -1.09 -10.16 27.85
C THR A 242 -0.16 -11.29 27.40
N MET A 243 1.06 -11.34 27.93
CA MET A 243 2.02 -12.39 27.65
C MET A 243 1.49 -13.74 28.10
N ARG A 244 1.61 -14.75 27.22
CA ARG A 244 1.16 -16.10 27.53
C ARG A 244 2.18 -16.82 28.39
N THR A 245 1.68 -17.62 29.34
CA THR A 245 2.49 -18.47 30.22
C THR A 245 2.30 -19.94 29.85
N GLN A 246 3.26 -20.79 30.23
CA GLN A 246 3.13 -22.23 30.13
C GLN A 246 2.00 -22.71 31.07
N SER A 247 1.22 -23.73 30.65
CA SER A 247 0.00 -24.17 31.35
C SER A 247 0.15 -24.63 32.80
N ARG A 248 1.39 -24.78 33.30
CA ARG A 248 1.69 -25.19 34.69
C ARG A 248 2.41 -24.11 35.50
N ALA A 249 2.68 -22.94 34.91
CA ALA A 249 3.36 -21.87 35.61
C ALA A 249 2.38 -21.14 36.54
N THR A 250 2.75 -21.00 37.81
CA THR A 250 1.98 -20.22 38.80
C THR A 250 2.39 -18.74 38.80
N ILE A 251 2.82 -18.24 37.64
CA ILE A 251 3.33 -16.88 37.51
C ILE A 251 2.23 -15.95 37.00
N GLU A 252 2.19 -14.76 37.57
CA GLU A 252 1.29 -13.71 37.13
C GLU A 252 1.76 -13.15 35.77
N PRO A 253 0.83 -12.78 34.88
CA PRO A 253 1.17 -12.39 33.52
C PRO A 253 1.87 -11.03 33.46
N ILE A 254 2.59 -10.81 32.36
CA ILE A 254 3.13 -9.49 31.98
C ILE A 254 2.19 -8.90 30.93
N GLU A 255 1.76 -7.66 31.14
CA GLU A 255 1.02 -6.88 30.15
C GLU A 255 1.99 -6.11 29.25
N SER A 256 1.70 -6.08 27.96
CA SER A 256 2.46 -5.38 26.93
C SER A 256 1.58 -4.35 26.24
N ASN A 257 2.02 -3.10 26.29
CA ASN A 257 1.41 -1.99 25.59
C ASN A 257 2.33 -1.51 24.48
N LEU A 258 1.83 -1.49 23.26
CA LEU A 258 2.48 -0.88 22.10
C LEU A 258 1.74 0.40 21.73
N PHE A 259 2.47 1.52 21.65
CA PHE A 259 1.96 2.79 21.16
C PHE A 259 2.65 3.18 19.85
N ILE A 260 1.85 3.62 18.87
CA ILE A 260 2.33 4.22 17.62
C ILE A 260 1.47 5.44 17.26
N PRO A 261 1.91 6.34 16.38
CA PRO A 261 1.09 7.45 15.90
C PRO A 261 -0.25 6.98 15.32
N SER A 262 -1.33 7.66 15.70
CA SER A 262 -2.70 7.26 15.37
C SER A 262 -3.07 7.42 13.89
N VAL A 263 -2.22 8.07 13.07
CA VAL A 263 -2.45 8.15 11.62
C VAL A 263 -2.41 6.78 10.95
N GLN A 264 -1.56 5.86 11.43
CA GLN A 264 -1.37 4.49 10.92
C GLN A 264 -1.11 4.39 9.40
N ILE A 265 -0.86 5.52 8.72
CA ILE A 265 -0.56 5.61 7.29
C ILE A 265 0.77 6.35 7.17
N PHE A 266 1.79 5.64 6.70
CA PHE A 266 3.17 6.10 6.69
C PHE A 266 3.80 5.94 5.31
N SER A 267 4.55 6.93 4.84
CA SER A 267 5.39 6.79 3.64
C SER A 267 6.47 5.74 3.87
N PHE A 268 6.96 5.10 2.80
CA PHE A 268 8.13 4.20 2.89
C PHE A 268 9.37 4.88 3.49
N SER A 269 9.48 6.20 3.31
CA SER A 269 10.58 7.01 3.82
C SER A 269 10.39 7.47 5.27
N ASP A 270 9.18 7.33 5.85
CA ASP A 270 8.90 7.88 7.17
C ASP A 270 9.67 7.11 8.26
N ILE A 271 10.12 7.87 9.26
CA ILE A 271 10.64 7.34 10.51
C ILE A 271 9.46 7.32 11.49
N ILE A 272 9.04 6.13 11.88
CA ILE A 272 7.82 5.95 12.68
C ILE A 272 8.22 5.77 14.15
N PRO A 273 7.92 6.74 15.03
CA PRO A 273 8.18 6.58 16.45
C PRO A 273 7.25 5.52 17.05
N PHE A 274 7.74 4.81 18.06
CA PHE A 274 6.93 3.89 18.85
C PHE A 274 7.34 3.92 20.31
N HIS A 275 6.45 3.43 21.17
CA HIS A 275 6.72 3.15 22.57
C HIS A 275 6.24 1.75 22.93
N VAL A 276 7.02 1.06 23.76
CA VAL A 276 6.66 -0.23 24.32
C VAL A 276 6.74 -0.12 25.82
N GLN A 277 5.67 -0.52 26.51
CA GLN A 277 5.64 -0.65 27.96
C GLN A 277 5.32 -2.09 28.33
N LEU A 278 6.10 -2.66 29.23
CA LEU A 278 5.81 -3.94 29.87
C LEU A 278 5.48 -3.68 31.34
N SER A 279 4.32 -4.13 31.79
CA SER A 279 3.85 -3.93 33.16
C SER A 279 3.48 -5.25 33.81
N GLY A 280 3.79 -5.40 35.09
CA GLY A 280 3.37 -6.56 35.86
C GLY A 280 4.20 -6.75 37.13
N PRO A 281 3.98 -7.85 37.84
CA PRO A 281 4.67 -8.12 39.09
C PRO A 281 6.19 -8.18 38.91
N LEU A 282 6.94 -7.62 39.86
CA LEU A 282 8.40 -7.61 39.78
C LEU A 282 9.00 -9.02 39.65
N SER A 283 8.37 -10.01 40.28
CA SER A 283 8.73 -11.44 40.17
C SER A 283 8.61 -11.95 38.73
N SER A 284 7.56 -11.55 38.02
CA SER A 284 7.31 -11.87 36.60
C SER A 284 8.33 -11.20 35.69
N LEU A 285 8.54 -9.89 35.84
CA LEU A 285 9.48 -9.14 35.00
C LEU A 285 10.92 -9.65 35.15
N ARG A 286 11.35 -10.03 36.36
CA ARG A 286 12.68 -10.62 36.60
C ARG A 286 12.87 -11.97 35.90
N GLN A 287 11.81 -12.76 35.72
CA GLN A 287 11.87 -14.03 35.00
C GLN A 287 11.88 -13.84 33.47
N PHE A 288 11.40 -12.69 32.99
CA PHE A 288 11.49 -12.32 31.58
C PHE A 288 12.84 -11.64 31.25
N PHE A 289 13.40 -10.87 32.18
CA PHE A 289 14.72 -10.25 32.08
C PHE A 289 15.67 -10.76 33.18
N PRO A 290 16.16 -12.02 33.08
CA PRO A 290 17.10 -12.54 34.06
C PRO A 290 18.38 -11.72 34.02
N GLN A 291 18.85 -11.32 35.20
CA GLN A 291 20.10 -10.57 35.33
C GLN A 291 21.28 -11.50 35.05
N VAL A 292 21.83 -11.45 33.83
CA VAL A 292 23.16 -12.03 33.57
C VAL A 292 24.04 -11.01 32.85
N PRO A 293 25.23 -10.69 33.41
CA PRO A 293 26.20 -9.81 32.78
C PRO A 293 27.02 -10.56 31.70
N SER A 294 27.54 -9.78 30.75
CA SER A 294 28.74 -10.02 29.91
C SER A 294 28.64 -10.78 28.57
N SER A 295 28.91 -10.02 27.51
CA SER A 295 29.93 -10.25 26.45
C SER A 295 29.75 -11.28 25.32
N SER A 296 28.59 -11.88 25.07
CA SER A 296 28.36 -12.51 23.75
C SER A 296 26.89 -12.48 23.31
N SER A 297 26.63 -11.75 22.22
CA SER A 297 25.37 -11.70 21.46
C SER A 297 24.08 -11.72 22.31
N GLN A 298 23.81 -10.64 23.05
CA GLN A 298 22.48 -10.44 23.65
C GLN A 298 21.45 -10.29 22.53
N GLN A 299 20.69 -11.34 22.28
CA GLN A 299 19.46 -11.26 21.50
C GLN A 299 18.47 -10.45 22.33
N SER A 300 18.05 -9.28 21.84
CA SER A 300 17.12 -8.41 22.56
C SER A 300 15.82 -9.14 22.86
N SER A 301 15.42 -9.25 24.13
CA SER A 301 14.15 -9.89 24.52
C SER A 301 12.93 -9.16 23.98
N VAL A 302 13.09 -7.90 23.57
CA VAL A 302 12.05 -7.08 22.94
C VAL A 302 12.61 -6.53 21.62
N THR A 303 11.91 -6.78 20.53
CA THR A 303 12.23 -6.21 19.20
C THR A 303 10.99 -5.62 18.56
N VAL A 304 11.18 -4.60 17.72
CA VAL A 304 10.11 -3.95 16.95
C VAL A 304 10.48 -4.00 15.48
N THR A 305 9.53 -4.42 14.64
CA THR A 305 9.73 -4.57 13.19
C THR A 305 8.49 -4.12 12.42
N ILE A 306 8.66 -3.82 11.13
CA ILE A 306 7.53 -3.75 10.19
C ILE A 306 7.42 -5.10 9.49
N LEU A 307 6.26 -5.73 9.64
CA LEU A 307 5.97 -7.04 9.07
C LEU A 307 4.97 -6.89 7.92
N ARG A 308 5.33 -7.44 6.76
CA ARG A 308 4.43 -7.57 5.61
C ARG A 308 3.86 -8.97 5.53
N GLN A 309 2.54 -9.07 5.63
CA GLN A 309 1.80 -10.30 5.37
C GLN A 309 1.30 -10.32 3.93
N ILE A 310 1.62 -11.38 3.21
CA ILE A 310 1.17 -11.65 1.85
C ILE A 310 0.27 -12.87 1.92
N ALA A 311 -1.03 -12.65 1.74
CA ALA A 311 -2.04 -13.69 1.70
C ALA A 311 -2.49 -13.92 0.25
N VAL A 312 -2.58 -15.18 -0.15
CA VAL A 312 -3.01 -15.61 -1.47
C VAL A 312 -4.08 -16.68 -1.33
N ASP A 313 -5.18 -16.51 -2.04
CA ASP A 313 -6.29 -17.44 -2.15
C ASP A 313 -6.38 -17.92 -3.60
N VAL A 314 -6.15 -19.22 -3.78
CA VAL A 314 -6.33 -19.90 -5.06
C VAL A 314 -7.37 -21.00 -4.86
N ARG A 315 -8.52 -20.85 -5.54
CA ARG A 315 -9.60 -21.85 -5.56
C ARG A 315 -10.14 -22.20 -4.15
N GLY A 316 -10.17 -21.23 -3.24
CA GLY A 316 -10.65 -21.41 -1.87
C GLY A 316 -9.57 -21.91 -0.90
N THR A 317 -8.38 -22.23 -1.39
CA THR A 317 -7.22 -22.56 -0.55
C THR A 317 -6.42 -21.31 -0.29
N ARG A 318 -6.38 -20.89 0.98
CA ARG A 318 -5.67 -19.69 1.41
C ARG A 318 -4.34 -20.04 2.05
N SER A 319 -3.26 -19.50 1.51
CA SER A 319 -1.93 -19.54 2.09
C SER A 319 -1.45 -18.12 2.41
N TRP A 320 -0.58 -17.95 3.40
CA TRP A 320 0.04 -16.67 3.67
C TRP A 320 1.49 -16.81 4.12
N LYS A 321 2.27 -15.76 3.90
CA LYS A 321 3.66 -15.63 4.37
C LYS A 321 3.87 -14.24 4.95
N ASN A 322 4.70 -14.18 5.98
CA ASN A 322 5.17 -12.94 6.55
C ASN A 322 6.62 -12.70 6.14
N THR A 323 6.97 -11.45 5.86
CA THR A 323 8.34 -11.01 5.65
C THR A 323 8.59 -9.72 6.40
N THR A 324 9.76 -9.58 7.00
CA THR A 324 10.19 -8.32 7.59
C THR A 324 10.50 -7.33 6.47
N VAL A 325 9.94 -6.13 6.56
CA VAL A 325 10.15 -5.03 5.60
C VAL A 325 10.64 -3.76 6.27
N GLY A 326 10.91 -3.80 7.58
CA GLY A 326 11.49 -2.70 8.34
C GLY A 326 11.97 -3.17 9.70
N GLU A 327 13.01 -2.51 10.22
CA GLU A 327 13.65 -2.85 11.50
C GLU A 327 13.62 -1.65 12.43
N GLY A 328 13.27 -1.89 13.70
CA GLY A 328 13.16 -0.87 14.72
C GLY A 328 14.43 -0.73 15.53
N LYS A 329 14.81 0.52 15.82
CA LYS A 329 15.81 0.86 16.83
C LYS A 329 15.07 1.13 18.14
N ILE A 330 15.37 0.34 19.16
CA ILE A 330 14.73 0.43 20.48
C ILE A 330 15.75 0.86 21.53
N ARG A 331 15.35 1.73 22.45
CA ARG A 331 16.18 2.18 23.58
C ARG A 331 15.36 2.19 24.87
N PRO A 332 15.92 1.67 25.99
CA PRO A 332 15.24 1.70 27.26
C PRO A 332 15.08 3.14 27.75
N VAL A 333 13.95 3.42 28.40
CA VAL A 333 13.66 4.69 29.05
C VAL A 333 13.93 4.52 30.55
N PRO A 334 14.84 5.30 31.15
CA PRO A 334 15.11 5.22 32.58
C PRO A 334 13.83 5.49 33.39
N PRO A 335 13.56 4.74 34.48
CA PRO A 335 12.45 5.03 35.35
C PRO A 335 12.60 6.45 35.93
N ALA A 336 11.50 7.19 36.01
CA ALA A 336 11.51 8.51 36.63
C ALA A 336 11.90 8.39 38.12
N SER A 337 12.81 9.25 38.60
CA SER A 337 13.36 9.26 39.96
C SER A 337 12.33 9.51 41.10
N TYR A 338 11.03 9.57 40.77
CA TYR A 338 9.93 9.87 41.67
C TYR A 338 9.11 8.64 42.07
N SER A 339 9.67 7.43 42.03
CA SER A 339 9.05 6.26 42.67
C SER A 339 9.08 6.41 44.19
N GLN A 340 8.14 7.22 44.68
CA GLN A 340 7.81 7.28 46.10
C GLN A 340 7.33 5.89 46.52
N SER A 341 8.01 5.38 47.54
CA SER A 341 7.64 4.31 48.47
C SER A 341 6.13 4.12 48.61
N GLY A 342 5.55 3.32 47.72
CA GLY A 342 4.18 2.86 47.76
C GLY A 342 4.17 1.38 47.45
N SER A 343 3.37 0.62 48.18
CA SER A 343 3.24 -0.84 48.11
C SER A 343 2.66 -1.39 46.80
N SER A 344 2.98 -0.82 45.62
CA SER A 344 2.55 -1.42 44.35
C SER A 344 3.45 -2.62 44.05
N GLN A 345 2.85 -3.81 44.00
CA GLN A 345 3.55 -5.03 43.56
C GLN A 345 3.84 -5.04 42.06
N GLU A 346 3.23 -4.12 41.30
CA GLU A 346 3.42 -3.93 39.87
C GLU A 346 4.51 -2.92 39.58
N GLU A 347 5.37 -3.28 38.63
CA GLU A 347 6.45 -2.48 38.08
C GLU A 347 6.21 -2.30 36.58
N SER A 348 6.76 -1.23 36.00
CA SER A 348 6.73 -1.02 34.54
C SER A 348 8.12 -0.77 33.97
N LEU A 349 8.36 -1.35 32.81
CA LEU A 349 9.57 -1.15 32.01
C LEU A 349 9.17 -0.52 30.68
N ASP A 350 9.90 0.52 30.30
CA ASP A 350 9.54 1.37 29.18
C ASP A 350 10.68 1.42 28.16
N TRP A 351 10.32 1.37 26.88
CA TRP A 351 11.22 1.57 25.76
C TRP A 351 10.59 2.49 24.74
N GLU A 352 11.41 3.35 24.17
CA GLU A 352 11.04 4.18 23.04
C GLU A 352 11.95 3.89 21.85
N GLY A 353 11.51 4.24 20.66
CA GLY A 353 12.26 3.92 19.48
C GLY A 353 11.63 4.41 18.20
N GLU A 354 12.27 4.04 17.10
CA GLU A 354 11.88 4.41 15.76
C GLU A 354 11.98 3.20 14.83
N VAL A 355 11.04 3.06 13.91
CA VAL A 355 11.05 2.01 12.89
C VAL A 355 10.87 2.61 11.50
N GLN A 356 11.62 2.09 10.52
CA GLN A 356 11.59 2.57 9.14
C GLN A 356 11.56 1.37 8.18
N CYS A 357 10.98 1.56 7.00
CA CYS A 357 11.02 0.56 5.94
C CYS A 357 12.45 0.36 5.41
N LEU A 358 12.75 -0.87 4.99
CA LEU A 358 13.99 -1.17 4.27
C LEU A 358 14.01 -0.40 2.93
N PRO A 359 15.18 0.03 2.43
CA PRO A 359 15.30 0.75 1.16
C PRO A 359 14.75 -0.01 -0.07
N SER A 360 14.64 -1.34 0.03
CA SER A 360 14.08 -2.19 -1.02
C SER A 360 12.54 -2.13 -1.13
N VAL A 361 11.86 -1.49 -0.18
CA VAL A 361 10.39 -1.41 -0.16
C VAL A 361 9.93 -0.27 -1.07
N ASN A 362 9.24 -0.62 -2.15
CA ASN A 362 8.75 0.32 -3.16
C ASN A 362 7.26 0.14 -3.51
N VAL A 363 6.58 -0.81 -2.86
CA VAL A 363 5.16 -1.10 -3.06
C VAL A 363 4.48 -1.15 -1.69
N GLY A 364 3.34 -0.48 -1.55
CA GLY A 364 2.53 -0.46 -0.34
C GLY A 364 1.56 -1.63 -0.26
N GLY A 365 0.75 -1.66 0.80
CA GLY A 365 -0.33 -2.64 0.94
C GLY A 365 -1.39 -2.48 -0.16
N PHE A 366 -1.86 -3.60 -0.70
CA PHE A 366 -2.95 -3.63 -1.69
C PHE A 366 -3.76 -4.91 -1.58
N SER A 367 -4.97 -4.91 -2.16
CA SER A 367 -5.84 -6.08 -2.25
C SER A 367 -6.41 -6.18 -3.65
N ALA A 368 -6.27 -7.33 -4.29
CA ALA A 368 -6.77 -7.59 -5.64
C ALA A 368 -7.08 -9.08 -5.79
N ALA A 369 -8.34 -9.42 -6.13
CA ALA A 369 -8.82 -10.74 -6.54
C ALA A 369 -7.97 -11.96 -6.08
N GLY A 370 -8.07 -12.31 -4.79
CA GLY A 370 -7.35 -13.44 -4.20
C GLY A 370 -5.96 -13.10 -3.63
N VAL A 371 -5.45 -11.88 -3.79
CA VAL A 371 -4.22 -11.39 -3.14
C VAL A 371 -4.54 -10.30 -2.14
N ALA A 372 -3.92 -10.36 -0.97
CA ALA A 372 -3.86 -9.26 -0.02
C ALA A 372 -2.42 -9.10 0.52
N VAL A 373 -1.87 -7.89 0.36
CA VAL A 373 -0.62 -7.46 0.98
C VAL A 373 -0.97 -6.46 2.07
N LYS A 374 -0.61 -6.78 3.31
CA LYS A 374 -0.89 -5.98 4.51
C LYS A 374 0.37 -5.76 5.31
N ASP A 375 0.49 -4.60 5.93
CA ASP A 375 1.65 -4.21 6.72
C ASP A 375 1.25 -4.00 8.19
N PHE A 376 2.16 -4.31 9.11
CA PHE A 376 1.94 -4.23 10.55
C PHE A 376 3.22 -3.71 11.22
N ILE A 377 3.08 -2.90 12.27
CA ILE A 377 4.16 -2.71 13.25
C ILE A 377 4.00 -3.79 14.30
N VAL A 378 5.07 -4.52 14.57
CA VAL A 378 5.05 -5.74 15.37
C VAL A 378 6.12 -5.67 16.45
N VAL A 379 5.69 -5.80 17.70
CA VAL A 379 6.56 -6.03 18.86
C VAL A 379 6.64 -7.53 19.10
N THR A 380 7.86 -8.06 19.12
CA THR A 380 8.14 -9.45 19.47
C THR A 380 8.82 -9.50 20.82
N MET A 381 8.23 -10.23 21.75
CA MET A 381 8.77 -10.51 23.08
C MET A 381 9.28 -11.94 23.09
N THR A 382 10.60 -12.09 23.15
CA THR A 382 11.29 -13.39 23.17
C THR A 382 11.83 -13.63 24.57
N PRO A 383 11.16 -14.48 25.37
CA PRO A 383 11.65 -14.82 26.69
C PRO A 383 12.92 -15.68 26.62
N PRO A 384 13.76 -15.66 27.67
CA PRO A 384 14.85 -16.63 27.83
C PRO A 384 14.34 -18.06 27.80
N THR A 385 15.20 -19.02 27.42
CA THR A 385 14.84 -20.43 27.27
C THR A 385 14.22 -21.04 28.54
N ASP A 386 14.70 -20.66 29.72
CA ASP A 386 14.23 -21.19 31.01
C ASP A 386 13.06 -20.40 31.61
N SER A 387 12.55 -19.41 30.88
CA SER A 387 11.43 -18.58 31.35
C SER A 387 10.10 -19.34 31.23
N PRO A 388 9.16 -19.15 32.17
CA PRO A 388 7.81 -19.72 32.04
C PRO A 388 6.92 -19.00 31.02
N PHE A 389 7.41 -17.90 30.44
CA PHE A 389 6.71 -17.16 29.39
C PHE A 389 6.91 -17.79 28.02
N LEU A 390 5.90 -17.67 27.17
CA LEU A 390 5.97 -18.07 25.78
C LEU A 390 6.32 -16.87 24.88
N PRO A 391 7.05 -17.07 23.77
CA PRO A 391 7.25 -16.03 22.76
C PRO A 391 5.90 -15.42 22.36
N THR A 392 5.82 -14.10 22.48
CA THR A 392 4.56 -13.36 22.29
C THR A 392 4.76 -12.26 21.27
N ILE A 393 3.73 -12.04 20.46
CA ILE A 393 3.72 -11.02 19.42
C ILE A 393 2.51 -10.10 19.66
N ASN A 394 2.76 -8.78 19.65
CA ASN A 394 1.73 -7.75 19.63
C ASN A 394 1.88 -6.95 18.31
N SER A 395 0.77 -6.62 17.65
CA SER A 395 0.81 -6.00 16.33
C SER A 395 -0.27 -4.96 16.13
N ILE A 396 0.08 -3.84 15.48
CA ILE A 396 -0.86 -2.82 15.02
C ILE A 396 -0.83 -2.78 13.48
N PRO A 397 -1.97 -2.92 12.78
CA PRO A 397 -2.01 -2.78 11.33
C PRO A 397 -1.66 -1.36 10.92
N ILE A 398 -0.88 -1.24 9.85
CA ILE A 398 -0.52 0.04 9.24
C ILE A 398 -0.73 -0.01 7.73
N ARG A 399 -0.71 1.16 7.10
CA ARG A 399 -0.69 1.29 5.64
C ARG A 399 0.58 2.01 5.21
N LEU A 400 1.40 1.32 4.43
CA LEU A 400 2.54 1.95 3.79
C LEU A 400 2.13 2.60 2.46
N VAL A 401 2.55 3.84 2.23
CA VAL A 401 2.23 4.66 1.04
C VAL A 401 3.49 5.20 0.36
N THR A 402 3.35 5.71 -0.85
CA THR A 402 4.50 6.02 -1.72
C THR A 402 5.11 7.39 -1.46
N ASP A 403 4.31 8.41 -1.16
CA ASP A 403 4.81 9.76 -0.92
C ASP A 403 4.58 10.20 0.52
N ILE A 404 5.46 11.07 1.01
CA ILE A 404 5.28 11.80 2.26
C ILE A 404 4.07 12.74 2.22
N TRP A 405 3.58 13.07 3.40
CA TRP A 405 2.72 14.23 3.57
C TRP A 405 3.55 15.51 3.30
N ILE A 406 2.96 16.50 2.63
CA ILE A 406 3.63 17.77 2.28
C ILE A 406 2.68 18.89 2.65
N ASP A 407 3.09 19.87 3.46
CA ASP A 407 2.29 21.08 3.65
C ASP A 407 2.43 21.99 2.42
N THR A 408 1.32 22.53 1.92
CA THR A 408 1.33 23.44 0.76
C THR A 408 2.02 24.79 1.02
N HIS A 409 2.41 25.09 2.26
CA HIS A 409 3.15 26.30 2.60
C HIS A 409 4.65 26.26 2.24
N ASP A 410 5.22 25.09 1.94
CA ASP A 410 6.64 24.94 1.54
C ASP A 410 6.89 25.03 0.01
N ARG A 411 5.96 25.62 -0.75
CA ARG A 411 6.15 25.83 -2.21
C ARG A 411 6.71 27.19 -2.61
N THR A 412 7.10 28.02 -1.64
CA THR A 412 7.97 29.17 -1.90
C THR A 412 9.39 28.75 -1.60
N PHE A 413 10.28 28.82 -2.60
CA PHE A 413 11.71 28.46 -2.57
C PHE A 413 12.07 27.01 -2.91
N SER A 414 11.99 26.69 -4.20
CA SER A 414 13.03 25.90 -4.89
C SER A 414 13.01 26.20 -6.39
#